data_AF-W2VCW1-F1
#
_entry.id   AF-W2VCW1-F1
#
_cell.length_a   1.000
_cell.length_b   1.000
_cell.length_c   1.000
_cell.angle_alpha   90.00
_cell.angle_beta   90.00
_cell.angle_gamma   90.00
#
_symmetry.space_group_name_H-M   'P 1'
#
loop_
_entity.id
_entity.type
_entity.pdbx_description
1 polymer ?
#
loop_
_entity_poly.entity_id
_entity_poly.type
_entity_poly.pdbx_seq_one_letter_code
_entity_poly.pdbx_strand_id
1 'polypeptide(L)'
;MDVDTGLYKEIYRKKRFFKGNYSSEMFVTDKYIFIYEGSEYGVKECITRINRDGNSPVLVMDENGEVVMKPLESKIEEKSGK
;
A
#
# COMPACT_ATOMS: atom_id res chain seq x y z
N MET A 1 8.67 -12.36 4.95
CA MET A 1 9.85 -13.22 4.77
C MET A 1 9.55 -14.09 3.56
N ASP A 2 10.41 -14.00 2.55
CA ASP A 2 10.35 -14.92 1.43
C ASP A 2 10.68 -16.33 1.95
N VAL A 3 9.78 -17.29 1.72
CA VAL A 3 9.86 -18.63 2.33
C VAL A 3 11.03 -19.43 1.74
N ASP A 4 11.39 -19.16 0.49
CA ASP A 4 12.41 -19.90 -0.24
C ASP A 4 13.82 -19.40 0.08
N THR A 5 13.98 -18.08 0.24
CA THR A 5 15.28 -17.43 0.47
C THR A 5 15.52 -17.03 1.93
N GLY A 6 14.47 -16.99 2.76
CA GLY A 6 14.55 -16.48 4.14
C GLY A 6 14.80 -14.97 4.24
N LEU A 7 14.87 -14.26 3.11
CA LEU A 7 15.16 -12.83 3.07
C LEU A 7 13.90 -12.00 3.31
N TYR A 8 14.11 -10.80 3.86
CA TYR A 8 13.07 -9.80 4.01
C TYR A 8 13.12 -8.83 2.83
N LYS A 9 12.00 -8.68 2.13
CA LYS A 9 11.79 -7.67 1.09
C LYS A 9 10.72 -6.69 1.57
N GLU A 10 11.06 -5.41 1.65
CA GLU A 10 10.05 -4.36 1.82
C GLU A 10 9.31 -4.20 0.49
N ILE A 11 8.01 -4.43 0.48
CA ILE A 11 7.16 -4.30 -0.71
C ILE A 11 6.20 -3.10 -0.62
N TYR A 12 6.06 -2.52 0.58
CA TYR A 12 5.22 -1.35 0.82
C TYR A 12 5.66 -0.63 2.09
N ARG A 13 5.74 0.69 1.99
CA ARG A 13 5.90 1.58 3.12
C ARG A 13 5.06 2.81 2.89
N LYS A 14 4.25 3.17 3.88
CA LYS A 14 3.50 4.43 3.85
C LYS A 14 3.78 5.28 5.07
N LYS A 15 3.59 6.58 4.89
CA LYS A 15 3.41 7.50 6.01
C LYS A 15 2.00 7.31 6.56
N ARG A 16 1.89 7.38 7.89
CA ARG A 16 0.61 7.31 8.59
C ARG A 16 -0.35 8.39 8.07
N PHE A 17 -1.58 8.00 7.71
CA PHE A 17 -2.61 8.93 7.25
C PHE A 17 -3.39 9.58 8.40
N PHE A 18 -3.65 8.82 9.47
CA PHE A 18 -4.53 9.26 10.56
C PHE A 18 -3.73 9.79 11.77
N LYS A 19 -4.18 10.92 12.33
CA LYS A 19 -3.69 11.43 13.63
C LYS A 19 -4.47 10.76 14.77
N GLY A 20 -3.79 10.50 15.90
CA GLY A 20 -4.41 9.79 17.03
C GLY A 20 -4.53 8.29 16.77
N ASN A 21 -5.12 7.55 17.71
CA ASN A 21 -5.20 6.11 17.64
C ASN A 21 -5.90 5.61 16.36
N TYR A 22 -5.42 4.49 15.84
CA TYR A 22 -5.89 3.88 14.60
C TYR A 22 -5.77 2.37 14.72
N SER A 23 -6.66 1.66 14.03
CA SER A 23 -6.58 0.22 13.86
C SER A 23 -6.08 -0.10 12.45
N SER A 24 -5.47 -1.28 12.32
CA SER A 24 -5.07 -1.81 11.02
C SER A 24 -5.30 -3.30 10.99
N GLU A 25 -5.99 -3.77 9.95
CA GLU A 25 -6.17 -5.19 9.66
C GLU A 25 -5.59 -5.51 8.28
N MET A 26 -5.07 -6.72 8.13
CA MET A 26 -4.46 -7.16 6.88
C MET A 26 -5.15 -8.43 6.39
N PHE A 27 -5.56 -8.40 5.13
CA PHE A 27 -6.11 -9.55 4.43
C PHE A 27 -5.27 -9.88 3.21
N VAL A 28 -4.89 -11.16 3.05
CA VAL A 28 -3.91 -11.58 2.04
C VAL A 28 -4.55 -12.60 1.09
N THR A 29 -4.38 -12.35 -0.21
CA THR A 29 -4.80 -13.23 -1.30
C THR A 29 -3.59 -13.75 -2.08
N ASP A 30 -3.83 -14.56 -3.11
CA ASP A 30 -2.80 -15.03 -4.05
C ASP A 30 -2.10 -13.85 -4.76
N LYS A 31 -2.85 -12.82 -5.14
CA LYS A 31 -2.38 -11.69 -5.96
C LYS A 31 -2.13 -10.41 -5.18
N TYR A 32 -2.92 -10.18 -4.12
CA TYR A 32 -2.98 -8.89 -3.45
C TYR A 32 -2.90 -9.02 -1.93
N ILE A 33 -2.36 -7.96 -1.33
CA ILE A 33 -2.45 -7.68 0.09
C ILE A 33 -3.37 -6.48 0.25
N PHE A 34 -4.36 -6.61 1.11
CA PHE A 34 -5.27 -5.54 1.51
C PHE A 34 -4.94 -5.11 2.93
N ILE A 35 -4.79 -3.81 3.13
CA ILE A 35 -4.66 -3.20 4.45
C ILE A 35 -5.89 -2.32 4.67
N TYR A 36 -6.68 -2.66 5.67
CA TYR A 36 -7.84 -1.91 6.13
C TYR A 36 -7.39 -1.06 7.31
N GLU A 37 -7.63 0.24 7.25
CA GLU A 37 -7.21 1.15 8.30
C GLU A 37 -8.36 2.08 8.67
N GLY A 38 -8.63 2.17 9.97
CA GLY A 38 -9.66 3.04 10.52
C GLY A 38 -9.08 3.93 11.62
N SER A 39 -9.60 5.14 11.73
CA SER A 39 -9.42 5.95 12.94
C SER A 39 -10.31 5.44 14.07
N GLU A 40 -9.92 5.64 15.33
CA GLU A 40 -10.59 5.11 16.54
C GLU A 40 -12.09 5.45 16.71
N TYR A 41 -12.66 6.25 15.81
CA TYR A 41 -14.06 6.66 15.82
C TYR A 41 -14.84 6.28 14.56
N GLY A 42 -14.26 5.46 13.67
CA GLY A 42 -14.90 5.07 12.40
C GLY A 42 -15.16 6.23 11.44
N VAL A 43 -14.57 7.41 11.70
CA VAL A 43 -14.84 8.65 10.96
C VAL A 43 -14.16 8.63 9.59
N LYS A 44 -13.05 7.91 9.48
CA LYS A 44 -12.28 7.74 8.26
C LYS A 44 -11.74 6.35 8.19
N GLU A 45 -11.96 5.72 7.05
CA GLU A 45 -11.50 4.39 6.72
C GLU A 45 -10.75 4.46 5.39
N CYS A 46 -9.71 3.66 5.22
CA CYS A 46 -9.13 3.48 3.91
C CYS A 46 -8.74 2.03 3.66
N ILE A 47 -8.81 1.66 2.39
CA ILE A 47 -8.38 0.35 1.90
C ILE A 47 -7.16 0.58 1.01
N THR A 48 -6.05 0.01 1.41
CA THR A 48 -4.82 -0.02 0.62
C THR A 48 -4.68 -1.39 -0.04
N ARG A 49 -4.72 -1.46 -1.37
CA ARG A 49 -4.38 -2.66 -2.14
C ARG A 49 -2.92 -2.58 -2.60
N ILE A 50 -2.16 -3.63 -2.29
CA ILE A 50 -0.75 -3.80 -2.69
C ILE A 50 -0.64 -5.07 -3.51
N ASN A 51 0.09 -5.04 -4.62
CA ASN A 51 0.42 -6.26 -5.36
C ASN A 51 1.43 -7.08 -4.56
N ARG A 52 1.24 -8.40 -4.51
CA ARG A 52 2.07 -9.29 -3.67
C ARG A 52 3.56 -9.28 -4.06
N ASP A 53 3.87 -8.96 -5.31
CA ASP A 53 5.24 -8.84 -5.83
C ASP A 53 5.92 -7.50 -5.50
N GLY A 54 5.14 -6.51 -5.05
CA GLY A 54 5.56 -5.13 -4.78
C GLY A 54 5.67 -4.23 -6.01
N ASN A 55 5.27 -4.69 -7.20
CA ASN A 55 5.34 -3.91 -8.44
C ASN A 55 4.00 -3.20 -8.74
N SER A 56 4.04 -1.94 -9.16
CA SER A 56 2.90 -1.20 -9.76
C SER A 56 1.70 -0.92 -8.81
N PRO A 57 0.70 -0.09 -9.19
CA PRO A 57 0.18 0.96 -8.31
C PRO A 57 -0.63 0.45 -7.11
N VAL A 58 -0.23 0.99 -5.96
CA VAL A 58 -0.98 0.98 -4.73
C VAL A 58 -2.29 1.72 -4.96
N LEU A 59 -3.42 1.04 -4.75
CA LEU A 59 -4.72 1.69 -4.74
C LEU A 59 -5.04 2.04 -3.28
N VAL A 60 -5.16 3.32 -2.96
CA VAL A 60 -5.75 3.74 -1.68
C VAL A 60 -7.12 4.33 -1.99
N MET A 61 -8.15 3.67 -1.47
CA MET A 61 -9.52 4.18 -1.49
C MET A 61 -9.86 4.76 -0.13
N ASP A 62 -10.51 5.92 -0.09
CA ASP A 62 -11.07 6.50 1.13
C ASP A 62 -12.42 5.89 1.50
N GLU A 63 -13.04 6.39 2.57
CA GLU A 63 -14.34 5.94 3.07
C GLU A 63 -15.49 6.08 2.06
N ASN A 64 -15.34 6.92 1.03
CA ASN A 64 -16.35 7.14 0.00
C ASN A 64 -16.13 6.23 -1.22
N GLY A 65 -15.07 5.41 -1.22
CA GLY A 65 -14.66 4.59 -2.36
C GLY A 65 -13.83 5.36 -3.38
N GLU A 66 -13.41 6.59 -3.08
CA GLU A 66 -12.63 7.43 -4.01
C GLU A 66 -11.15 7.10 -3.95
N VAL A 67 -10.50 7.06 -5.11
CA VAL A 67 -9.06 6.79 -5.19
C VAL A 67 -8.27 8.05 -4.80
N VAL A 68 -7.64 8.02 -3.64
CA VAL A 68 -6.97 9.20 -3.05
C VAL A 68 -5.44 9.18 -3.14
N MET A 69 -4.83 8.05 -3.53
CA MET A 69 -3.39 7.98 -3.78
C MET A 69 -3.08 8.16 -5.26
N LYS A 70 -2.28 9.19 -5.59
CA LYS A 70 -1.69 9.33 -6.91
C LYS A 70 -0.42 8.48 -6.98
N PRO A 71 -0.21 7.69 -8.05
CA PRO A 71 1.06 7.02 -8.25
C PRO A 71 2.17 8.07 -8.26
N LEU A 72 3.27 7.80 -7.56
CA LEU A 72 4.49 8.56 -7.77
C LEU A 72 4.90 8.29 -9.22
N GLU A 73 5.00 9.34 -10.04
CA GLU A 73 5.55 9.23 -11.39
C GLU A 73 6.87 8.48 -11.28
N SER A 74 6.93 7.28 -11.87
CA SER A 74 8.18 6.54 -11.95
C SER A 74 9.14 7.43 -12.72
N LYS A 75 10.21 7.90 -12.08
CA LYS A 75 11.36 8.43 -12.81
C LYS A 75 11.83 7.29 -13.70
N ILE A 76 11.41 7.32 -14.95
CA ILE A 76 12.08 6.58 -16.02
C ILE A 76 13.44 7.25 -16.09
N GLU A 77 14.44 6.67 -15.44
CA GLU A 77 15.82 6.97 -15.79
C GLU A 77 15.98 6.51 -17.24
N GLU A 78 15.81 7.44 -18.18
CA GLU A 78 16.39 7.33 -19.49
C GLU A 78 17.90 7.17 -19.27
N LYS A 79 18.36 5.92 -19.21
CA LYS A 79 19.73 5.60 -19.59
C LYS A 79 19.84 5.83 -21.09
N SER A 80 19.91 7.11 -21.46
CA SER A 80 20.42 7.54 -22.75
C SER A 80 21.83 6.98 -22.86
N GLY A 81 21.97 5.95 -23.70
CA GLY A 81 23.26 5.41 -24.05
C GLY A 81 24.18 6.51 -24.59
N LYS A 82 25.42 6.50 -24.13
CA LYS A 82 26.60 6.78 -24.94
C LYS A 82 27.82 6.13 -24.29
#